data_AF-A0A813J820-F1
#
_entry.id   AF-A0A813J820-F1
#
_cell.length_a   1.000
_cell.length_b   1.000
_cell.length_c   1.000
_cell.angle_alpha   90.00
_cell.angle_beta   90.00
_cell.angle_gamma   90.00
#
_symmetry.space_group_name_H-M   'P 1'
#
loop_
_entity.id
_entity.type
_entity.pdbx_description
1 polymer ?
#
loop_
_entity_poly.entity_id
_entity_poly.type
_entity_poly.pdbx_seq_one_letter_code
_entity_poly.pdbx_strand_id
1 'polypeptide(L)'
;MAKRALVALIRTLGATYSVQVSCCRESADAIVVASSFREVVLRTHPDRGGNQSDQQRLNDARAQWDAVPRSSVPVSVLATAKKDDKKSRKEYRIQSEAVLLTYQGFPSVQSWPRFLSFIEARLAQWNVKHWSATLELNLDRSPHAHLMLQFKAQVDRTTATFVYERIRPNASVADLCGEGMGRRKPQQSMNRGFFYVWADKVGTCRNYSPCWAAEGFRYQVLGAWPEQLWKQRKLSSAMYKKYLHLARDGVPFRKRNLEEVLQEEERLELSKEIAATSKRLRSDPSLFQVFPVIPEASAWLELFKKDAARYPLLIVLGASMSGKTEWAKSLFQHALELKMGCLAFFPDGLRGFDRKAHDVLILDDVRDLKFLTDNQDKLQGKHDAALEFASTPGGQCKYEKYLYKVPIVVTANFSTANLSYLDSHNWLSNPGNRTVVHYQGWARPSAQAA
;
A
#
# COMPACT_ATOMS: atom_id res chain seq x y z
N MET A 1 23.44 -6.33 18.40
CA MET A 1 23.95 -4.95 18.40
C MET A 1 22.86 -3.90 18.13
N ALA A 2 21.91 -4.14 17.22
CA ALA A 2 20.84 -3.18 16.89
C ALA A 2 20.00 -2.67 18.08
N LYS A 3 19.59 -3.55 19.01
CA LYS A 3 18.88 -3.14 20.24
C LYS A 3 19.67 -2.13 21.08
N ARG A 4 21.00 -2.30 21.18
CA ARG A 4 21.89 -1.39 21.93
C ARG A 4 21.94 -0.02 21.26
N ALA A 5 22.03 0.02 19.93
CA ALA A 5 22.01 1.26 19.15
C ALA A 5 20.68 2.01 19.34
N LEU A 6 19.55 1.31 19.26
CA LEU A 6 18.23 1.91 19.48
C LEU A 6 18.08 2.46 20.91
N VAL A 7 18.41 1.69 21.94
CA VAL A 7 18.31 2.15 23.34
C VAL A 7 19.22 3.36 23.61
N ALA A 8 20.43 3.37 23.04
CA ALA A 8 21.32 4.52 23.16
C ALA A 8 20.70 5.77 22.50
N LEU A 9 20.15 5.62 21.29
CA LEU A 9 19.51 6.72 20.57
C LEU A 9 18.27 7.26 21.30
N ILE A 10 17.41 6.38 21.82
CA ILE A 10 16.23 6.76 22.62
C ILE A 10 16.68 7.57 23.84
N ARG A 11 17.74 7.17 24.55
CA ARG A 11 18.24 7.91 25.72
C ARG A 11 18.83 9.27 25.35
N THR A 12 19.60 9.34 24.27
CA THR A 12 20.18 10.59 23.78
C THR A 12 19.08 11.58 23.39
N LEU A 13 18.13 11.16 22.54
CA LEU A 13 17.03 12.02 22.12
C LEU A 13 16.07 12.31 23.28
N GLY A 14 15.88 11.37 24.21
CA GLY A 14 15.13 11.60 25.44
C GLY A 14 15.71 12.77 26.24
N ALA A 15 17.03 12.83 26.41
CA ALA A 15 17.70 13.97 27.05
C ALA A 15 17.55 15.27 26.25
N THR A 16 17.73 15.23 24.92
CA THR A 16 17.61 16.40 24.04
C THR A 16 16.21 17.02 24.07
N TYR A 17 15.16 16.20 24.12
CA TYR A 17 13.76 16.63 24.09
C TYR A 17 13.09 16.62 25.47
N SER A 18 13.86 16.56 26.56
CA SER A 18 13.38 16.56 27.95
C SER A 18 12.31 15.49 28.24
N VAL A 19 12.47 14.30 27.67
CA VAL A 19 11.64 13.11 27.92
C VAL A 19 12.37 12.19 28.88
N GLN A 20 11.77 11.89 30.03
CA GLN A 20 12.33 10.90 30.95
C GLN A 20 12.15 9.49 30.40
N VAL A 21 13.25 8.81 30.10
CA VAL A 21 13.25 7.46 29.56
C VAL A 21 13.86 6.48 30.58
N SER A 22 13.12 5.43 30.95
CA SER A 22 13.58 4.42 31.91
C SER A 22 14.16 3.15 31.25
N CYS A 23 14.16 3.04 29.93
CA CYS A 23 14.66 1.84 29.25
C CYS A 23 16.19 1.74 29.30
N CYS A 24 16.69 0.53 29.53
CA CYS A 24 18.09 0.16 29.45
C CYS A 24 18.27 -1.03 28.49
N ARG A 25 19.53 -1.43 28.26
CA ARG A 25 19.86 -2.54 27.35
C ARG A 25 19.14 -3.84 27.72
N GLU A 26 18.97 -4.09 29.02
CA GLU A 26 18.37 -5.30 29.57
C GLU A 26 16.85 -5.21 29.72
N SER A 27 16.25 -4.05 29.40
CA SER A 27 14.79 -3.91 29.43
C SER A 27 14.14 -4.88 28.45
N ALA A 28 13.01 -5.45 28.86
CA ALA A 28 12.19 -6.28 27.98
C ALA A 28 11.78 -5.48 26.73
N ASP A 29 11.70 -6.15 25.58
CA ASP A 29 11.40 -5.51 24.29
C ASP A 29 10.11 -4.69 24.36
N ALA A 30 9.09 -5.20 25.05
CA ALA A 30 7.83 -4.51 25.27
C ALA A 30 8.01 -3.12 25.93
N ILE A 31 8.93 -2.98 26.89
CA ILE A 31 9.21 -1.71 27.58
C ILE A 31 9.94 -0.74 26.63
N VAL A 32 10.92 -1.24 25.86
CA VAL A 32 11.66 -0.43 24.89
C VAL A 32 10.72 0.11 23.80
N VAL A 33 9.80 -0.72 23.30
CA VAL A 33 8.89 -0.40 22.19
C VAL A 33 7.70 0.44 22.63
N ALA A 34 7.00 0.01 23.67
CA ALA A 34 5.64 0.48 23.92
C ALA A 34 5.60 1.80 24.69
N SER A 35 6.55 2.05 25.61
CA SER A 35 6.61 3.30 26.37
C SER A 35 7.71 4.22 25.85
N SER A 36 8.96 3.80 25.95
CA SER A 36 10.11 4.68 25.74
C SER A 36 10.28 5.16 24.29
N PHE A 37 10.11 4.28 23.30
CA PHE A 37 10.21 4.68 21.89
C PHE A 37 9.07 5.62 21.48
N ARG A 38 7.82 5.31 21.87
CA ARG A 38 6.66 6.13 21.48
C ARG A 38 6.71 7.54 22.06
N GLU A 39 7.12 7.68 23.32
CA GLU A 39 7.24 8.98 23.98
C GLU A 39 8.28 9.87 23.30
N VAL A 40 9.44 9.31 22.94
CA VAL A 40 10.50 10.05 22.24
C VAL A 40 10.08 10.38 20.81
N VAL A 41 9.49 9.43 20.06
CA VAL A 41 8.99 9.68 18.68
C VAL A 41 8.02 10.86 18.62
N LEU A 42 7.07 10.91 19.55
CA LEU A 42 6.09 11.99 19.60
C LEU A 42 6.74 13.37 19.81
N ARG A 43 7.86 13.44 20.53
CA ARG A 43 8.57 14.70 20.80
C ARG A 43 9.57 15.06 19.71
N THR A 44 10.10 14.08 18.99
CA THR A 44 11.00 14.29 17.84
C THR A 44 10.25 14.68 16.54
N HIS A 45 8.92 14.63 16.52
CA HIS A 45 8.13 14.96 15.34
C HIS A 45 8.21 16.46 14.99
N PRO A 46 8.42 16.85 13.71
CA PRO A 46 8.49 18.25 13.26
C PRO A 46 7.33 19.12 13.73
N ASP A 47 6.10 18.61 13.60
CA ASP A 47 4.88 19.30 14.03
C ASP A 47 4.81 19.61 15.54
N ARG A 48 5.70 19.01 16.35
CA ARG A 48 5.80 19.26 17.80
C ARG A 48 7.11 19.97 18.20
N GLY A 49 7.77 20.61 17.23
CA GLY A 49 9.04 21.30 17.43
C GLY A 49 10.26 20.38 17.40
N GLY A 50 10.10 19.14 16.91
CA GLY A 50 11.18 18.19 16.72
C GLY A 50 11.97 18.39 15.42
N ASN A 51 13.11 17.73 15.31
CA ASN A 51 13.92 17.74 14.09
C ASN A 51 13.60 16.51 13.21
N GLN A 52 13.33 16.75 11.92
CA GLN A 52 13.05 15.69 10.94
C GLN A 52 14.18 14.64 10.84
N SER A 53 15.44 15.08 10.95
CA SER A 53 16.60 14.17 10.91
C SER A 53 16.66 13.25 12.14
N ASP A 54 16.26 13.73 13.33
CA ASP A 54 16.21 12.91 14.54
C ASP A 54 15.07 11.90 14.47
N GLN A 55 13.91 12.31 13.95
CA GLN A 55 12.79 11.39 13.72
C GLN A 55 13.17 10.29 12.72
N GLN A 56 13.86 10.64 11.63
CA GLN A 56 14.34 9.67 10.64
C GLN A 56 15.35 8.70 11.26
N ARG A 57 16.37 9.20 11.97
CA ARG A 57 17.36 8.37 12.67
C ARG A 57 16.71 7.40 13.65
N LEU A 58 15.69 7.85 14.37
CA LEU A 58 14.96 7.03 15.34
C LEU A 58 14.15 5.92 14.66
N ASN A 59 13.50 6.21 13.53
CA ASN A 59 12.80 5.23 12.71
C ASN A 59 13.75 4.23 12.04
N ASP A 60 14.90 4.69 11.54
CA ASP A 60 15.91 3.82 10.91
C ASP A 60 16.51 2.85 11.93
N ALA A 61 16.89 3.34 13.11
CA ALA A 61 17.38 2.50 14.20
C ALA A 61 16.34 1.47 14.63
N ARG A 62 15.04 1.83 14.55
CA ARG A 62 13.95 0.91 14.83
C ARG A 62 13.81 -0.18 13.78
N ALA A 63 13.80 0.21 12.51
CA ALA A 63 13.75 -0.72 11.39
C ALA A 63 14.93 -1.70 11.41
N GLN A 64 16.15 -1.20 11.68
CA GLN A 64 17.34 -2.04 11.84
C GLN A 64 17.20 -3.03 12.99
N TRP A 65 16.57 -2.66 14.10
CA TRP A 65 16.34 -3.58 15.20
C TRP A 65 15.27 -4.64 14.86
N ASP A 66 14.19 -4.26 14.19
CA ASP A 66 13.14 -5.20 13.77
C ASP A 66 13.63 -6.15 12.65
N ALA A 67 14.58 -5.72 11.82
CA ALA A 67 15.17 -6.53 10.76
C ALA A 67 16.17 -7.59 11.26
N VAL A 68 16.70 -7.47 12.49
CA VAL A 68 17.55 -8.53 13.05
C VAL A 68 16.66 -9.75 13.31
N PRO A 69 16.94 -10.90 12.67
CA PRO A 69 16.22 -12.13 12.96
C PRO A 69 16.37 -12.40 14.44
N ARG A 70 15.29 -12.22 15.19
CA ARG A 70 15.27 -12.62 16.59
C ARG A 70 15.44 -14.12 16.51
N SER A 71 16.58 -14.63 16.99
CA SER A 71 16.77 -16.07 17.13
C SER A 71 15.54 -16.53 17.89
N SER A 72 14.62 -17.18 17.18
CA SER A 72 13.57 -17.96 17.78
C SER A 72 14.34 -19.08 18.45
N VAL A 73 14.84 -18.79 19.66
CA VAL A 73 14.97 -19.84 20.66
C VAL A 73 13.62 -20.53 20.57
N PRO A 74 13.59 -21.82 20.18
CA PRO A 74 12.35 -22.55 20.17
C PRO A 74 11.76 -22.28 21.54
N VAL A 75 10.51 -21.81 21.59
CA VAL A 75 9.76 -21.91 22.84
C VAL A 75 9.46 -23.40 23.00
N SER A 76 10.52 -24.17 23.23
CA SER A 76 10.48 -25.40 23.97
C SER A 76 9.93 -24.99 25.32
N VAL A 77 8.74 -25.49 25.58
CA VAL A 77 8.24 -25.71 26.92
C VAL A 77 9.25 -26.63 27.61
N LEU A 78 10.34 -26.05 28.10
CA LEU A 78 11.24 -26.67 29.04
C LEU A 78 11.10 -25.87 30.33
N ALA A 79 10.31 -26.47 31.22
CA ALA A 79 10.34 -26.22 32.63
C ALA A 79 11.81 -26.26 33.11
N THR A 80 12.46 -25.10 33.13
CA THR A 80 13.57 -24.88 34.04
C THR A 80 12.94 -24.44 35.34
N ALA A 81 12.69 -25.44 36.19
CA ALA A 81 12.62 -25.26 37.61
C ALA A 81 13.97 -24.69 38.09
N LYS A 82 14.17 -23.38 37.92
CA LYS A 82 14.97 -22.66 38.90
C LYS A 82 14.17 -22.75 40.19
N LYS A 83 14.82 -23.30 41.23
CA LYS A 83 14.44 -23.09 42.63
C LYS A 83 14.60 -21.60 42.94
N ASP A 84 13.81 -20.76 42.29
CA ASP A 84 13.56 -19.41 42.74
C ASP A 84 12.43 -19.53 43.74
N ASP A 85 12.69 -19.07 44.96
CA ASP A 85 11.75 -19.03 46.06
C ASP A 85 10.36 -18.60 45.59
N LYS A 86 9.36 -19.38 46.00
CA LYS A 86 7.93 -19.24 45.71
C LYS A 86 7.39 -17.87 46.17
N LYS A 87 7.71 -16.80 45.46
CA LYS A 87 6.86 -15.61 45.41
C LYS A 87 5.72 -15.95 44.48
N SER A 88 4.55 -16.26 45.05
CA SER A 88 3.33 -16.55 44.32
C SER A 88 3.13 -15.51 43.21
N ARG A 89 3.20 -15.94 41.95
CA ARG A 89 2.81 -15.07 40.83
C ARG A 89 1.35 -14.69 41.05
N LYS A 90 1.11 -13.41 41.35
CA LYS A 90 -0.24 -12.88 41.55
C LYS A 90 -1.10 -13.24 40.35
N GLU A 91 -2.20 -13.95 40.56
CA GLU A 91 -3.12 -14.30 39.50
C GLU A 91 -3.75 -13.05 38.87
N TYR A 92 -3.98 -13.08 37.56
CA TYR A 92 -4.68 -12.00 36.88
C TYR A 92 -6.14 -11.97 37.32
N ARG A 93 -6.56 -10.82 37.86
CA ARG A 93 -7.88 -10.59 38.44
C ARG A 93 -8.73 -9.74 37.49
N ILE A 94 -9.95 -10.19 37.24
CA ILE A 94 -10.95 -9.56 36.37
C ILE A 94 -11.97 -8.89 37.28
N GLN A 95 -12.04 -7.57 37.22
CA GLN A 95 -12.99 -6.73 37.96
C GLN A 95 -13.84 -5.92 36.96
N SER A 96 -14.72 -6.60 36.21
CA SER A 96 -15.41 -6.01 35.06
C SER A 96 -16.79 -6.64 34.86
N GLU A 97 -17.68 -5.91 34.17
CA GLU A 97 -18.98 -6.41 33.70
C GLU A 97 -18.86 -7.24 32.42
N ALA A 98 -17.72 -7.20 31.75
CA ALA A 98 -17.46 -8.01 30.57
C ALA A 98 -16.00 -8.41 30.46
N VAL A 99 -15.73 -9.54 29.81
CA VAL A 99 -14.37 -10.03 29.57
C VAL A 99 -14.28 -10.72 28.21
N LEU A 100 -13.17 -10.49 27.52
CA LEU A 100 -12.78 -11.23 26.34
C LEU A 100 -11.64 -12.18 26.69
N LEU A 101 -11.91 -13.47 26.56
CA LEU A 101 -11.01 -14.56 26.89
C LEU A 101 -10.44 -15.16 25.60
N THR A 102 -9.14 -15.43 25.58
CA THR A 102 -8.46 -16.07 24.45
C THR A 102 -7.79 -17.36 24.90
N TYR A 103 -8.21 -18.50 24.34
CA TYR A 103 -7.68 -19.83 24.64
C TYR A 103 -6.70 -20.22 23.53
N GLN A 104 -5.41 -20.21 23.87
CA GLN A 104 -4.34 -20.68 23.00
C GLN A 104 -4.08 -22.16 23.22
N GLY A 105 -3.55 -22.86 22.21
CA GLY A 105 -3.27 -24.30 22.31
C GLY A 105 -4.53 -25.16 22.31
N PHE A 106 -5.54 -24.76 21.55
CA PHE A 106 -6.74 -25.56 21.37
C PHE A 106 -6.36 -26.86 20.62
N PRO A 107 -6.77 -28.07 21.05
CA PRO A 107 -6.20 -29.29 20.50
C PRO A 107 -6.54 -29.52 19.03
N SER A 108 -7.79 -29.22 18.65
CA SER A 108 -8.30 -29.46 17.31
C SER A 108 -9.60 -28.70 17.06
N VAL A 109 -9.99 -28.56 15.79
CA VAL A 109 -11.30 -27.99 15.42
C VAL A 109 -12.45 -28.88 15.90
N GLN A 110 -12.22 -30.20 16.01
CA GLN A 110 -13.19 -31.19 16.48
C GLN A 110 -13.51 -31.04 17.97
N SER A 111 -12.64 -30.39 18.76
CA SER A 111 -12.87 -30.09 20.17
C SER A 111 -13.89 -28.95 20.38
N TRP A 112 -14.29 -28.25 19.31
CA TRP A 112 -15.18 -27.09 19.39
C TRP A 112 -16.53 -27.36 20.07
N PRO A 113 -17.29 -28.43 19.73
CA PRO A 113 -18.57 -28.70 20.40
C PRO A 113 -18.41 -28.93 21.90
N ARG A 114 -17.33 -29.60 22.32
CA ARG A 114 -17.05 -29.84 23.74
C ARG A 114 -16.77 -28.55 24.50
N PHE A 115 -16.06 -27.62 23.88
CA PHE A 115 -15.82 -26.30 24.45
C PHE A 115 -17.11 -25.48 24.58
N LEU A 116 -17.99 -25.53 23.58
CA LEU A 116 -19.31 -24.91 23.68
C LEU A 116 -20.13 -25.51 24.84
N SER A 117 -20.20 -26.84 24.95
CA SER A 117 -20.88 -27.50 26.08
C SER A 117 -20.27 -27.13 27.44
N PHE A 118 -18.95 -26.97 27.51
CA PHE A 118 -18.27 -26.47 28.72
C PHE A 118 -18.73 -25.05 29.09
N ILE A 119 -18.83 -24.16 28.11
CA ILE A 119 -19.30 -22.78 28.34
C ILE A 119 -20.75 -22.81 28.83
N GLU A 120 -21.63 -23.49 28.10
CA GLU A 120 -23.07 -23.59 28.40
C GLU A 120 -23.32 -24.10 29.82
N ALA A 121 -22.62 -25.15 30.24
CA ALA A 121 -22.71 -25.70 31.59
C ALA A 121 -22.26 -24.73 32.71
N ARG A 122 -21.52 -23.67 32.37
CA ARG A 122 -20.96 -22.71 33.32
C ARG A 122 -21.62 -21.34 33.30
N LEU A 123 -22.45 -21.01 32.30
CA LEU A 123 -23.07 -19.68 32.14
C LEU A 123 -23.81 -19.21 33.40
N ALA A 124 -24.63 -20.08 34.00
CA ALA A 124 -25.37 -19.78 35.22
C ALA A 124 -24.44 -19.51 36.41
N GLN A 125 -23.41 -20.37 36.60
CA GLN A 125 -22.42 -20.23 37.66
C GLN A 125 -21.59 -18.94 37.52
N TRP A 126 -21.25 -18.56 36.29
CA TRP A 126 -20.51 -17.34 35.98
C TRP A 126 -21.38 -16.08 36.00
N ASN A 127 -22.70 -16.21 36.23
CA ASN A 127 -23.66 -15.12 36.19
C ASN A 127 -23.61 -14.34 34.86
N VAL A 128 -23.51 -15.06 33.75
CA VAL A 128 -23.41 -14.49 32.40
C VAL A 128 -24.79 -14.06 31.90
N LYS A 129 -24.85 -12.87 31.31
CA LYS A 129 -26.02 -12.29 30.63
C LYS A 129 -25.99 -12.61 29.14
N HIS A 130 -24.86 -12.35 28.48
CA HIS A 130 -24.66 -12.59 27.05
C HIS A 130 -23.28 -13.20 26.80
N TRP A 131 -23.16 -14.05 25.78
CA TRP A 131 -21.88 -14.64 25.39
C TRP A 131 -21.79 -14.89 23.88
N SER A 132 -20.56 -14.94 23.39
CA SER A 132 -20.23 -15.29 22.00
C SER A 132 -18.89 -15.99 21.97
N ALA A 133 -18.72 -16.94 21.07
CA ALA A 133 -17.44 -17.60 20.88
C ALA A 133 -17.12 -17.80 19.39
N THR A 134 -15.83 -17.73 19.06
CA THR A 134 -15.32 -18.09 17.73
C THR A 134 -14.07 -18.94 17.85
N LEU A 135 -13.88 -19.81 16.87
CA LEU A 135 -12.68 -20.58 16.66
C LEU A 135 -11.95 -20.05 15.42
N GLU A 136 -10.70 -19.67 15.60
CA GLU A 136 -9.82 -19.10 14.59
C GLU A 136 -8.54 -19.93 14.46
N LEU A 137 -7.88 -19.80 13.32
CA LEU A 137 -6.54 -20.35 13.09
C LEU A 137 -5.49 -19.26 13.27
N ASN A 138 -4.42 -19.60 13.98
CA ASN A 138 -3.19 -18.84 13.97
C ASN A 138 -2.52 -18.92 12.59
N LEU A 139 -1.48 -18.12 12.37
CA LEU A 139 -0.69 -18.15 11.13
C LEU A 139 -0.05 -19.52 10.85
N ASP A 140 0.31 -20.26 11.91
CA ASP A 140 0.83 -21.62 11.86
C ASP A 140 -0.26 -22.69 11.70
N ARG A 141 -1.52 -22.26 11.48
CA ARG A 141 -2.73 -23.09 11.40
C ARG A 141 -3.10 -23.81 12.71
N SER A 142 -2.48 -23.48 13.85
CA SER A 142 -2.94 -23.97 15.14
C SER A 142 -4.26 -23.28 15.54
N PRO A 143 -5.26 -24.01 16.07
CA PRO A 143 -6.52 -23.40 16.44
C PRO A 143 -6.43 -22.68 17.79
N HIS A 144 -7.14 -21.57 17.89
CA HIS A 144 -7.37 -20.84 19.12
C HIS A 144 -8.81 -20.36 19.19
N ALA A 145 -9.33 -20.19 20.41
CA ALA A 145 -10.70 -19.75 20.61
C ALA A 145 -10.76 -18.38 21.29
N HIS A 146 -11.68 -17.55 20.84
CA HIS A 146 -12.08 -16.33 21.55
C HIS A 146 -13.47 -16.52 22.17
N LEU A 147 -13.65 -16.05 23.41
CA LEU A 147 -14.91 -16.09 24.14
C LEU A 147 -15.17 -14.70 24.73
N MET A 148 -16.20 -14.03 24.25
CA MET A 148 -16.70 -12.78 24.84
C MET A 148 -17.82 -13.11 25.82
N LEU A 149 -17.70 -12.63 27.06
CA LEU A 149 -18.71 -12.75 28.11
C LEU A 149 -19.14 -11.36 28.57
N GLN A 150 -20.45 -11.16 28.73
CA GLN A 150 -21.03 -10.04 29.48
C GLN A 150 -21.80 -10.62 30.67
N PHE A 151 -21.51 -10.14 31.86
CA PHE A 151 -22.12 -10.58 33.11
C PHE A 151 -23.38 -9.77 33.44
N LYS A 152 -24.23 -10.29 34.35
CA LYS A 152 -25.41 -9.55 34.83
C LYS A 152 -25.06 -8.35 35.73
N ALA A 153 -23.88 -8.39 36.36
CA ALA A 153 -23.30 -7.33 37.18
C ALA A 153 -21.77 -7.44 37.14
N GLN A 154 -21.06 -6.43 37.65
CA GLN A 154 -19.60 -6.49 37.78
C GLN A 154 -19.21 -7.74 38.58
N VAL A 155 -18.25 -8.51 38.05
CA VAL A 155 -17.70 -9.68 38.75
C VAL A 155 -16.29 -9.42 39.20
N ASP A 156 -15.88 -10.13 40.25
CA ASP A 156 -14.51 -10.19 40.70
C ASP A 156 -14.04 -11.66 40.70
N ARG A 157 -13.27 -12.03 39.67
CA ARG A 157 -12.83 -13.40 39.42
C ARG A 157 -11.38 -13.44 38.94
N THR A 158 -10.68 -14.55 39.13
CA THR A 158 -9.39 -14.76 38.46
C THR A 158 -9.59 -15.56 37.17
N THR A 159 -8.62 -15.51 36.26
CA THR A 159 -8.65 -16.32 35.02
C THR A 159 -8.73 -17.83 35.28
N ALA A 160 -8.40 -18.29 36.50
CA ALA A 160 -8.58 -19.68 36.92
C ALA A 160 -10.04 -20.14 36.86
N THR A 161 -11.00 -19.22 37.03
CA THR A 161 -12.45 -19.52 36.99
C THR A 161 -12.91 -20.00 35.60
N PHE A 162 -12.13 -19.68 34.56
CA PHE A 162 -12.48 -19.92 33.16
C PHE A 162 -11.57 -20.96 32.49
N VAL A 163 -10.90 -21.83 33.26
CA VAL A 163 -10.00 -22.85 32.69
C VAL A 163 -10.80 -23.95 32.00
N TYR A 164 -10.45 -24.27 30.76
CA TYR A 164 -11.03 -25.36 29.96
C TYR A 164 -9.97 -26.42 29.69
N GLU A 165 -10.18 -27.69 30.08
CA GLU A 165 -9.26 -28.80 29.79
C GLU A 165 -7.77 -28.48 30.09
N ARG A 166 -7.49 -27.80 31.21
CA ARG A 166 -6.15 -27.31 31.62
C ARG A 166 -5.57 -26.16 30.78
N ILE A 167 -6.32 -25.67 29.80
CA ILE A 167 -6.02 -24.47 29.02
C ILE A 167 -6.51 -23.25 29.81
N ARG A 168 -5.56 -22.43 30.25
CA ARG A 168 -5.85 -21.16 30.91
C ARG A 168 -6.06 -20.07 29.85
N PRO A 169 -7.20 -19.36 29.86
CA PRO A 169 -7.38 -18.26 28.92
C PRO A 169 -6.50 -17.08 29.28
N ASN A 170 -6.09 -16.35 28.24
CA ASN A 170 -5.56 -15.00 28.37
C ASN A 170 -6.72 -14.00 28.47
N ALA A 171 -6.59 -13.01 29.35
CA ALA A 171 -7.49 -11.88 29.50
C ALA A 171 -6.64 -10.60 29.58
N SER A 172 -7.08 -9.52 28.94
CA SER A 172 -6.34 -8.26 28.93
C SER A 172 -7.27 -7.05 29.08
N VAL A 173 -6.72 -5.94 29.55
CA VAL A 173 -7.46 -4.67 29.71
C VAL A 173 -7.73 -4.00 28.36
N ALA A 174 -6.88 -4.24 27.37
CA ALA A 174 -7.09 -3.76 26.02
C ALA A 174 -8.18 -4.61 25.36
N ASP A 175 -9.07 -3.97 24.60
CA ASP A 175 -9.86 -4.70 23.64
C ASP A 175 -9.00 -5.03 22.41
N LEU A 176 -9.42 -5.98 21.59
CA LEU A 176 -8.64 -6.43 20.42
C LEU A 176 -8.53 -5.38 19.30
N CYS A 177 -9.23 -4.27 19.45
CA CYS A 177 -9.13 -3.06 18.62
C CYS A 177 -8.14 -2.02 19.18
N GLY A 178 -7.63 -2.18 20.40
CA GLY A 178 -6.63 -1.30 21.03
C GLY A 178 -7.19 -0.02 21.66
N GLU A 179 -8.51 0.13 21.75
CA GLU A 179 -9.19 1.29 22.35
C GLU A 179 -9.54 1.08 23.83
N GLY A 180 -9.54 -0.18 24.29
CA GLY A 180 -9.92 -0.54 25.65
C GLY A 180 -11.41 -0.32 25.96
N MET A 181 -11.74 -0.42 27.25
CA MET A 181 -13.09 -0.15 27.75
C MET A 181 -13.34 1.36 27.84
N GLY A 182 -14.32 1.85 27.07
CA GLY A 182 -14.69 3.26 27.07
C GLY A 182 -15.38 3.64 28.38
N ARG A 183 -14.81 4.61 29.12
CA ARG A 183 -15.36 5.05 30.42
C ARG A 183 -16.77 5.65 30.31
N ARG A 184 -17.09 6.33 29.20
CA ARG A 184 -18.37 7.02 29.01
C ARG A 184 -19.47 6.14 28.40
N LYS A 185 -19.08 5.11 27.63
CA LYS A 185 -20.01 4.23 26.89
C LYS A 185 -19.56 2.76 27.00
N PRO A 186 -19.54 2.19 28.21
CA PRO A 186 -18.99 0.84 28.44
C PRO A 186 -19.71 -0.23 27.60
N GLN A 187 -21.03 -0.14 27.44
CA GLN A 187 -21.79 -1.08 26.60
C GLN A 187 -21.35 -1.06 25.13
N GLN A 188 -20.92 0.09 24.61
CA GLN A 188 -20.42 0.18 23.23
C GLN A 188 -19.11 -0.61 23.06
N SER A 189 -18.22 -0.57 24.04
CA SER A 189 -17.00 -1.40 24.05
C SER A 189 -17.33 -2.88 24.15
N MET A 190 -18.33 -3.26 24.95
CA MET A 190 -18.79 -4.66 25.03
C MET A 190 -19.36 -5.13 23.69
N ASN A 191 -20.23 -4.33 23.08
CA ASN A 191 -20.82 -4.59 21.77
C ASN A 191 -19.76 -4.74 20.68
N ARG A 192 -18.71 -3.92 20.71
CA ARG A 192 -17.55 -4.06 19.82
C ARG A 192 -16.83 -5.38 20.05
N GLY A 193 -16.65 -5.80 21.31
CA GLY A 193 -16.08 -7.12 21.65
C GLY A 193 -16.92 -8.28 21.10
N PHE A 194 -18.25 -8.20 21.23
CA PHE A 194 -19.16 -9.18 20.63
C PHE A 194 -19.07 -9.20 19.10
N PHE A 195 -19.05 -8.03 18.46
CA PHE A 195 -18.86 -7.94 17.01
C PHE A 195 -17.52 -8.54 16.59
N TYR A 196 -16.43 -8.26 17.32
CA TYR A 196 -15.11 -8.81 17.03
C TYR A 196 -15.11 -10.34 17.03
N VAL A 197 -15.73 -10.97 18.03
CA VAL A 197 -15.79 -12.43 18.16
C VAL A 197 -16.71 -13.01 17.08
N TRP A 198 -17.80 -12.33 16.73
CA TRP A 198 -18.72 -12.81 15.70
C TRP A 198 -18.21 -12.62 14.26
N ALA A 199 -17.40 -11.59 14.00
CA ALA A 199 -16.95 -11.26 12.66
C ALA A 199 -16.19 -12.43 12.02
N ASP A 200 -16.54 -12.72 10.77
CA ASP A 200 -15.92 -13.73 9.91
C ASP A 200 -14.59 -13.19 9.39
N LYS A 201 -13.56 -13.39 10.21
CA LYS A 201 -12.22 -12.88 9.97
C LYS A 201 -11.44 -13.88 9.12
N VAL A 202 -10.36 -13.39 8.52
CA VAL A 202 -9.40 -14.25 7.86
C VAL A 202 -8.87 -15.26 8.88
N GLY A 203 -9.09 -16.55 8.61
CA GLY A 203 -8.71 -17.64 9.52
C GLY A 203 -9.84 -18.13 10.44
N THR A 204 -11.03 -17.53 10.42
CA THR A 204 -12.19 -18.05 11.16
C THR A 204 -12.61 -19.42 10.62
N CYS A 205 -12.73 -20.42 11.50
CA CYS A 205 -13.19 -21.76 11.16
C CYS A 205 -14.66 -22.00 11.53
N ARG A 206 -15.06 -21.51 12.70
CA ARG A 206 -16.40 -21.71 13.27
C ARG A 206 -16.79 -20.49 14.07
N ASN A 207 -17.98 -19.98 13.82
CA ASN A 207 -18.62 -18.97 14.66
C ASN A 207 -19.79 -19.61 15.38
N TYR A 208 -19.85 -19.44 16.70
CA TYR A 208 -21.08 -19.65 17.42
C TYR A 208 -21.86 -18.34 17.42
N SER A 209 -22.96 -18.32 16.67
CA SER A 209 -23.85 -17.16 16.60
C SER A 209 -24.37 -16.85 17.99
N PRO A 210 -24.20 -15.62 18.49
CA PRO A 210 -24.67 -15.29 19.83
C PRO A 210 -26.20 -15.20 19.83
N CYS A 211 -26.79 -15.21 21.02
CA CYS A 211 -28.23 -15.06 21.26
C CYS A 211 -28.89 -13.84 20.56
N TRP A 212 -28.14 -12.82 20.13
CA TRP A 212 -28.70 -11.67 19.39
C TRP A 212 -29.08 -11.96 17.92
N ALA A 213 -28.64 -13.08 17.34
CA ALA A 213 -29.16 -13.54 16.05
C ALA A 213 -30.59 -14.08 16.17
N ALA A 214 -31.04 -14.44 17.37
CA ALA A 214 -32.32 -15.08 17.65
C ALA A 214 -33.26 -14.24 18.53
N GLU A 215 -32.75 -13.33 19.37
CA GLU A 215 -33.56 -12.51 20.28
C GLU A 215 -33.47 -11.01 19.95
N GLY A 216 -34.54 -10.26 20.25
CA GLY A 216 -34.75 -8.83 19.96
C GLY A 216 -33.74 -7.82 20.53
N PHE A 217 -32.53 -8.26 20.88
CA PHE A 217 -31.43 -7.43 21.33
C PHE A 217 -30.55 -6.98 20.15
N ARG A 218 -30.97 -5.91 19.47
CA ARG A 218 -30.21 -5.30 18.37
C ARG A 218 -29.30 -4.21 18.92
N TYR A 219 -28.02 -4.52 19.17
CA TYR A 219 -27.06 -3.42 19.34
C TYR A 219 -26.62 -2.89 17.97
N GLN A 220 -26.38 -1.59 17.90
CA GLN A 220 -25.91 -0.96 16.68
C GLN A 220 -24.45 -1.32 16.43
N VAL A 221 -24.17 -1.97 15.30
CA VAL A 221 -22.81 -2.15 14.78
C VAL A 221 -22.41 -0.86 14.08
N LEU A 222 -21.39 -0.18 14.59
CA LEU A 222 -20.88 1.03 13.95
C LEU A 222 -20.00 0.66 12.76
N GLY A 223 -20.09 1.44 11.67
CA GLY A 223 -19.33 1.23 10.44
C GLY A 223 -17.81 1.32 10.65
N ALA A 224 -17.38 2.03 11.71
CA ALA A 224 -15.97 2.10 12.12
C ALA A 224 -15.40 0.75 12.56
N TRP A 225 -16.20 -0.17 13.11
CA TRP A 225 -15.70 -1.45 13.62
C TRP A 225 -15.25 -2.41 12.51
N PRO A 226 -16.06 -2.73 11.48
CA PRO A 226 -15.58 -3.52 10.35
C PRO A 226 -14.47 -2.80 9.58
N GLU A 227 -14.51 -1.47 9.49
CA GLU A 227 -13.45 -0.69 8.87
C GLU A 227 -12.10 -0.87 9.57
N GLN A 228 -12.08 -0.85 10.90
CA GLN A 228 -10.87 -1.07 11.69
C GLN A 228 -10.31 -2.48 11.50
N LEU A 229 -11.17 -3.51 11.47
CA LEU A 229 -10.72 -4.88 11.22
C LEU A 229 -10.18 -5.06 9.80
N TRP A 230 -10.79 -4.42 8.81
CA TRP A 230 -10.30 -4.41 7.43
C TRP A 230 -8.94 -3.70 7.31
N LYS A 231 -8.78 -2.52 7.93
CA LYS A 231 -7.49 -1.80 7.99
C LYS A 231 -6.39 -2.62 8.67
N GLN A 232 -6.74 -3.45 9.66
CA GLN A 232 -5.83 -4.41 10.30
C GLN A 232 -5.61 -5.70 9.49
N ARG A 233 -6.15 -5.80 8.27
CA ARG A 233 -6.10 -7.00 7.40
C ARG A 233 -6.70 -8.26 8.05
N LYS A 234 -7.60 -8.08 9.04
CA LYS A 234 -8.37 -9.18 9.66
C LYS A 234 -9.62 -9.54 8.88
N LEU A 235 -10.09 -8.67 8.00
CA LEU A 235 -11.19 -8.93 7.07
C LEU A 235 -10.70 -8.88 5.62
N SER A 236 -11.25 -9.76 4.78
CA SER A 236 -11.14 -9.60 3.33
C SER A 236 -11.96 -8.39 2.86
N SER A 237 -11.59 -7.80 1.72
CA SER A 237 -12.35 -6.71 1.11
C SER A 237 -13.80 -7.10 0.80
N ALA A 238 -14.04 -8.35 0.41
CA ALA A 238 -15.38 -8.89 0.18
C ALA A 238 -16.22 -8.95 1.47
N MET A 239 -15.64 -9.43 2.58
CA MET A 239 -16.34 -9.48 3.87
C MET A 239 -16.58 -8.07 4.42
N TYR A 240 -15.59 -7.19 4.29
CA TYR A 240 -15.74 -5.79 4.68
C TYR A 240 -16.90 -5.11 3.92
N LYS A 241 -17.00 -5.30 2.60
CA LYS A 241 -18.12 -4.79 1.78
C LYS A 241 -19.47 -5.32 2.28
N LYS A 242 -19.56 -6.60 2.64
CA LYS A 242 -20.76 -7.18 3.23
C LYS A 242 -21.13 -6.50 4.56
N TYR A 243 -20.16 -6.34 5.47
CA TYR A 243 -20.41 -5.69 6.76
C TYR A 243 -20.75 -4.21 6.67
N LEU A 244 -20.18 -3.50 5.70
CA LEU A 244 -20.51 -2.11 5.42
C LEU A 244 -22.01 -1.93 5.17
N HIS A 245 -22.62 -2.79 4.34
CA HIS A 245 -24.06 -2.75 4.08
C HIS A 245 -24.91 -3.24 5.26
N LEU A 246 -24.44 -4.23 6.02
CA LEU A 246 -25.14 -4.72 7.21
C LEU A 246 -25.16 -3.69 8.35
N ALA A 247 -24.08 -2.93 8.54
CA ALA A 247 -23.97 -1.90 9.57
C ALA A 247 -24.82 -0.65 9.27
N ARG A 248 -25.08 -0.35 7.99
CA ARG A 248 -25.87 0.82 7.53
C ARG A 248 -25.35 2.17 8.05
N ASP A 249 -24.07 2.26 8.36
CA ASP A 249 -23.44 3.44 8.97
C ASP A 249 -22.36 4.02 8.04
N GLY A 250 -22.65 5.19 7.45
CA GLY A 250 -21.73 5.89 6.55
C GLY A 250 -21.36 5.11 5.27
N VAL A 251 -22.30 4.32 4.74
CA VAL A 251 -22.13 3.43 3.57
C VAL A 251 -21.48 4.13 2.37
N PRO A 252 -21.98 5.28 1.87
CA PRO A 252 -21.44 5.87 0.64
C PRO A 252 -19.96 6.27 0.75
N PHE A 253 -19.56 6.89 1.87
CA PHE A 253 -18.18 7.32 2.08
C PHE A 253 -17.23 6.12 2.20
N ARG A 254 -17.57 5.12 3.01
CA ARG A 254 -16.72 3.94 3.21
C ARG A 254 -16.60 3.08 1.96
N LYS A 255 -17.66 3.02 1.16
CA LYS A 255 -17.67 2.30 -0.11
C LYS A 255 -16.68 2.94 -1.10
N ARG A 256 -16.67 4.27 -1.21
CA ARG A 256 -15.69 4.99 -2.05
C ARG A 256 -14.25 4.67 -1.64
N ASN A 257 -13.94 4.74 -0.34
CA ASN A 257 -12.61 4.41 0.16
C ASN A 257 -12.20 2.97 -0.16
N LEU A 258 -13.13 2.01 -0.05
CA LEU A 258 -12.89 0.61 -0.41
C LEU A 258 -12.62 0.47 -1.92
N GLU A 259 -13.42 1.13 -2.75
CA GLU A 259 -13.28 1.08 -4.22
C GLU A 259 -11.96 1.71 -4.69
N GLU A 260 -11.55 2.84 -4.11
CA GLU A 260 -10.26 3.47 -4.39
C GLU A 260 -9.08 2.55 -4.04
N VAL A 261 -9.12 1.89 -2.87
CA VAL A 261 -8.07 0.94 -2.47
C VAL A 261 -8.03 -0.27 -3.41
N LEU A 262 -9.19 -0.82 -3.78
CA LEU A 262 -9.25 -1.96 -4.71
C LEU A 262 -8.74 -1.58 -6.10
N GLN A 263 -9.09 -0.40 -6.60
CA GLN A 263 -8.63 0.11 -7.88
C GLN A 263 -7.11 0.30 -7.89
N GLU A 264 -6.54 0.80 -6.78
CA GLU A 264 -5.09 0.93 -6.65
C GLU A 264 -4.38 -0.43 -6.57
N GLU A 265 -4.94 -1.39 -5.80
CA GLU A 265 -4.41 -2.76 -5.74
C GLU A 265 -4.44 -3.43 -7.14
N GLU A 266 -5.52 -3.27 -7.91
CA GLU A 266 -5.63 -3.75 -9.29
C GLU A 266 -4.64 -3.07 -10.24
N ARG A 267 -4.49 -1.74 -10.15
CA ARG A 267 -3.53 -0.97 -10.95
C ARG A 267 -2.10 -1.43 -10.71
N LEU A 268 -1.73 -1.68 -9.45
CA LEU A 268 -0.40 -2.17 -9.09
C LEU A 268 -0.16 -3.59 -9.61
N GLU A 269 -1.17 -4.45 -9.57
CA GLU A 269 -1.04 -5.82 -10.08
C GLU A 269 -0.89 -5.85 -11.61
N LEU A 270 -1.73 -5.08 -12.32
CA LEU A 270 -1.60 -4.89 -13.77
C LEU A 270 -0.22 -4.32 -14.15
N SER A 271 0.28 -3.35 -13.37
CA SER A 271 1.62 -2.78 -13.60
C SER A 271 2.73 -3.83 -13.45
N LYS A 272 2.65 -4.72 -12.45
CA LYS A 272 3.60 -5.84 -12.31
C LYS A 272 3.50 -6.82 -13.47
N GLU A 273 2.29 -7.14 -13.92
CA GLU A 273 2.07 -8.04 -15.06
C GLU A 273 2.66 -7.49 -16.35
N ILE A 274 2.43 -6.20 -16.63
CA ILE A 274 3.03 -5.49 -17.77
C ILE A 274 4.56 -5.53 -17.65
N ALA A 275 5.12 -5.19 -16.48
CA ALA A 275 6.56 -5.19 -16.27
C ALA A 275 7.19 -6.58 -16.46
N ALA A 276 6.53 -7.63 -15.94
CA ALA A 276 6.97 -9.02 -16.11
C ALA A 276 6.92 -9.46 -17.58
N THR A 277 5.84 -9.09 -18.29
CA THR A 277 5.67 -9.39 -19.72
C THR A 277 6.71 -8.65 -20.57
N SER A 278 6.90 -7.35 -20.35
CA SER A 278 7.92 -6.56 -21.04
C SER A 278 9.33 -7.10 -20.79
N LYS A 279 9.64 -7.49 -19.55
CA LYS A 279 10.93 -8.12 -19.22
C LYS A 279 11.14 -9.41 -20.00
N ARG A 280 10.12 -10.28 -20.04
CA ARG A 280 10.16 -11.55 -20.78
C ARG A 280 10.39 -11.33 -22.28
N LEU A 281 9.63 -10.43 -22.90
CA LEU A 281 9.77 -10.12 -24.32
C LEU A 281 11.14 -9.51 -24.66
N ARG A 282 11.63 -8.58 -23.83
CA ARG A 282 12.95 -7.96 -24.02
C ARG A 282 14.13 -8.93 -23.81
N SER A 283 13.93 -9.99 -23.04
CA SER A 283 14.95 -11.01 -22.81
C SER A 283 15.06 -12.05 -23.93
N ASP A 284 14.09 -12.11 -24.84
CA ASP A 284 14.08 -13.04 -25.95
C ASP A 284 14.78 -12.40 -27.18
N PRO A 285 15.99 -12.83 -27.57
CA PRO A 285 16.73 -12.23 -28.68
C PRO A 285 16.06 -12.44 -30.04
N SER A 286 15.18 -13.45 -30.17
CA SER A 286 14.42 -13.68 -31.40
C SER A 286 13.31 -12.64 -31.58
N LEU A 287 12.81 -12.09 -30.47
CA LEU A 287 11.75 -11.09 -30.42
C LEU A 287 12.24 -9.68 -30.14
N PHE A 288 13.44 -9.51 -29.55
CA PHE A 288 14.04 -8.23 -29.13
C PHE A 288 15.53 -8.15 -29.47
N GLN A 289 15.87 -7.44 -30.55
CA GLN A 289 17.25 -7.21 -30.98
C GLN A 289 17.78 -5.87 -30.47
N VAL A 290 19.11 -5.75 -30.42
CA VAL A 290 19.78 -4.51 -30.06
C VAL A 290 19.49 -3.46 -31.12
N PHE A 291 19.05 -2.29 -30.67
CA PHE A 291 18.75 -1.16 -31.55
C PHE A 291 20.01 -0.57 -32.17
N PRO A 292 19.98 -0.19 -33.47
CA PRO A 292 21.11 0.47 -34.09
C PRO A 292 21.30 1.87 -33.52
N VAL A 293 22.56 2.27 -33.37
CA VAL A 293 22.93 3.66 -33.09
C VAL A 293 22.81 4.45 -34.38
N ILE A 294 21.93 5.45 -34.39
CA ILE A 294 21.70 6.32 -35.55
C ILE A 294 22.41 7.67 -35.29
N PRO A 295 23.38 8.07 -36.12
CA PRO A 295 24.17 9.28 -35.91
C PRO A 295 23.32 10.55 -35.77
N GLU A 296 22.29 10.69 -36.60
CA GLU A 296 21.39 11.85 -36.62
C GLU A 296 20.63 11.98 -35.29
N ALA A 297 20.15 10.87 -34.74
CA ALA A 297 19.48 10.84 -33.44
C ALA A 297 20.44 11.18 -32.29
N SER A 298 21.68 10.69 -32.39
CA SER A 298 22.73 10.98 -31.41
C SER A 298 23.09 12.47 -31.43
N ALA A 299 23.29 13.04 -32.61
CA ALA A 299 23.56 14.47 -32.79
C ALA A 299 22.39 15.34 -32.30
N TRP A 300 21.14 14.91 -32.55
CA TRP A 300 19.95 15.57 -32.04
C TRP A 300 19.89 15.59 -30.51
N LEU A 301 20.21 14.48 -29.83
CA LEU A 301 20.27 14.41 -28.36
C LEU A 301 21.31 15.38 -27.78
N GLU A 302 22.46 15.54 -28.45
CA GLU A 302 23.51 16.47 -28.00
C GLU A 302 23.04 17.93 -27.95
N LEU A 303 22.05 18.32 -28.76
CA LEU A 303 21.49 19.68 -28.74
C LEU A 303 20.87 20.03 -27.39
N PHE A 304 20.32 19.05 -26.67
CA PHE A 304 19.71 19.25 -25.35
C PHE A 304 20.74 19.41 -24.22
N LYS A 305 22.04 19.27 -24.49
CA LYS A 305 23.09 19.58 -23.50
C LYS A 305 23.37 21.08 -23.39
N LYS A 306 23.06 21.85 -24.44
CA LYS A 306 23.24 23.30 -24.48
C LYS A 306 21.89 23.99 -24.37
N ASP A 307 21.88 25.21 -23.84
CA ASP A 307 20.65 26.01 -23.82
C ASP A 307 20.42 26.64 -25.19
N ALA A 308 19.20 26.48 -25.69
CA ALA A 308 18.70 27.09 -26.91
C ALA A 308 17.33 27.70 -26.65
N ALA A 309 16.93 28.68 -27.48
CA ALA A 309 15.61 29.30 -27.38
C ALA A 309 14.47 28.31 -27.70
N ARG A 310 14.73 27.35 -28.61
CA ARG A 310 13.82 26.29 -29.05
C ARG A 310 14.64 25.04 -29.37
N TYR A 311 14.02 23.86 -29.26
CA TYR A 311 14.66 22.59 -29.59
C TYR A 311 13.92 21.89 -30.74
N PRO A 312 14.64 21.22 -31.65
CA PRO A 312 14.04 20.50 -32.76
C PRO A 312 13.34 19.21 -32.30
N LEU A 313 12.34 18.78 -33.07
CA LEU A 313 11.71 17.46 -32.91
C LEU A 313 12.52 16.36 -33.59
N LEU A 314 12.52 15.13 -33.05
CA LEU A 314 13.01 13.96 -33.79
C LEU A 314 11.84 13.28 -34.50
N ILE A 315 11.85 13.24 -35.82
CA ILE A 315 10.83 12.54 -36.62
C ILE A 315 11.42 11.23 -37.13
N VAL A 316 10.85 10.12 -36.68
CA VAL A 316 11.23 8.75 -37.03
C VAL A 316 10.26 8.23 -38.07
N LEU A 317 10.70 8.22 -39.33
CA LEU A 317 9.91 7.77 -40.47
C LEU A 317 10.32 6.35 -40.85
N GLY A 318 9.37 5.43 -40.96
CA GLY A 318 9.66 4.04 -41.32
C GLY A 318 8.40 3.21 -41.54
N ALA A 319 8.55 2.02 -42.12
CA ALA A 319 7.41 1.13 -42.39
C ALA A 319 6.65 0.75 -41.10
N SER A 320 5.38 0.34 -41.24
CA SER A 320 4.63 -0.24 -40.12
C SER A 320 5.37 -1.46 -39.57
N MET A 321 5.24 -1.72 -38.27
CA MET A 321 5.89 -2.83 -37.56
C MET A 321 7.44 -2.85 -37.63
N SER A 322 8.10 -1.77 -38.03
CA SER A 322 9.58 -1.74 -38.05
C SER A 322 10.22 -1.58 -36.66
N GLY A 323 9.43 -1.32 -35.61
CA GLY A 323 9.93 -1.12 -34.24
C GLY A 323 10.33 0.32 -33.89
N LYS A 324 9.85 1.32 -34.65
CA LYS A 324 10.15 2.76 -34.44
C LYS A 324 9.96 3.21 -32.99
N THR A 325 8.84 2.84 -32.39
CA THR A 325 8.43 3.29 -31.06
C THR A 325 9.32 2.70 -29.99
N GLU A 326 9.65 1.41 -30.09
CA GLU A 326 10.57 0.77 -29.14
C GLU A 326 12.01 1.27 -29.32
N TRP A 327 12.42 1.55 -30.56
CA TRP A 327 13.70 2.23 -30.82
C TRP A 327 13.74 3.60 -30.18
N ALA A 328 12.70 4.42 -30.37
CA ALA A 328 12.60 5.74 -29.74
C ALA A 328 12.63 5.66 -28.21
N LYS A 329 11.91 4.70 -27.60
CA LYS A 329 11.97 4.45 -26.15
C LYS A 329 13.36 4.07 -25.68
N SER A 330 14.12 3.33 -26.48
CA SER A 330 15.46 2.87 -26.10
C SER A 330 16.49 3.99 -25.95
N LEU A 331 16.21 5.16 -26.52
CA LEU A 331 17.06 6.35 -26.38
C LEU A 331 16.95 7.00 -24.99
N PHE A 332 15.98 6.60 -24.17
CA PHE A 332 15.61 7.27 -22.93
C PHE A 332 15.33 6.27 -21.80
N GLN A 333 15.36 6.72 -20.55
CA GLN A 333 15.08 5.88 -19.38
C GLN A 333 13.59 5.86 -19.02
N HIS A 334 12.92 7.00 -19.14
CA HIS A 334 11.55 7.20 -18.65
C HIS A 334 10.67 7.93 -19.67
N ALA A 335 10.42 7.29 -20.80
CA ALA A 335 9.59 7.86 -21.84
C ALA A 335 8.10 7.88 -21.47
N LEU A 336 7.43 9.01 -21.70
CA LEU A 336 5.97 9.04 -21.79
C LEU A 336 5.55 8.87 -23.25
N GLU A 337 4.91 7.75 -23.54
CA GLU A 337 4.35 7.45 -24.85
C GLU A 337 2.89 7.92 -24.95
N LEU A 338 2.59 8.66 -26.01
CA LEU A 338 1.27 9.20 -26.33
C LEU A 338 0.82 8.61 -27.67
N LYS A 339 -0.26 7.81 -27.66
CA LYS A 339 -0.85 7.26 -28.88
C LYS A 339 -1.60 8.36 -29.63
N MET A 340 -1.07 8.79 -30.78
CA MET A 340 -1.62 9.89 -31.56
C MET A 340 -2.63 9.41 -32.60
N GLY A 341 -2.28 8.43 -33.43
CA GLY A 341 -3.15 7.97 -34.51
C GLY A 341 -3.59 9.12 -35.42
N CYS A 342 -4.90 9.31 -35.57
CA CYS A 342 -5.52 10.39 -36.35
C CYS A 342 -5.98 11.59 -35.50
N LEU A 343 -5.52 11.73 -34.25
CA LEU A 343 -5.96 12.81 -33.38
C LEU A 343 -5.47 14.18 -33.89
N ALA A 344 -6.35 15.18 -33.86
CA ALA A 344 -6.02 16.58 -34.14
C ALA A 344 -5.55 17.36 -32.89
N PHE A 345 -5.67 16.77 -31.71
CA PHE A 345 -5.31 17.35 -30.41
C PHE A 345 -4.48 16.36 -29.58
N PHE A 346 -3.79 16.85 -28.56
CA PHE A 346 -3.00 15.99 -27.67
C PHE A 346 -3.91 15.05 -26.86
N PRO A 347 -3.60 13.75 -26.76
CA PRO A 347 -4.40 12.80 -25.99
C PRO A 347 -4.35 13.11 -24.49
N ASP A 348 -5.40 12.71 -23.75
CA ASP A 348 -5.48 12.90 -22.29
C ASP A 348 -4.31 12.27 -21.52
N GLY A 349 -3.66 11.26 -22.09
CA GLY A 349 -2.43 10.67 -21.53
C GLY A 349 -1.32 11.69 -21.24
N LEU A 350 -1.30 12.83 -21.97
CA LEU A 350 -0.35 13.91 -21.70
C LEU A 350 -0.50 14.47 -20.28
N ARG A 351 -1.68 14.38 -19.65
CA ARG A 351 -1.90 14.82 -18.26
C ARG A 351 -0.95 14.14 -17.28
N GLY A 352 -0.59 12.89 -17.57
CA GLY A 352 0.39 12.11 -16.82
C GLY A 352 1.83 12.56 -16.97
N PHE A 353 2.15 13.48 -17.90
CA PHE A 353 3.50 14.01 -18.04
C PHE A 353 3.95 14.75 -16.78
N ASP A 354 4.95 14.19 -16.13
CA ASP A 354 5.69 14.82 -15.05
C ASP A 354 7.15 14.97 -15.49
N ARG A 355 7.63 16.21 -15.58
CA ARG A 355 9.01 16.54 -15.96
C ARG A 355 10.05 15.94 -15.02
N LYS A 356 9.70 15.68 -13.76
CA LYS A 356 10.61 15.04 -12.80
C LYS A 356 10.71 13.53 -12.99
N ALA A 357 9.68 12.93 -13.58
CA ALA A 357 9.60 11.49 -13.78
C ALA A 357 9.93 11.07 -15.21
N HIS A 358 9.65 11.93 -16.21
CA HIS A 358 9.81 11.61 -17.63
C HIS A 358 10.88 12.47 -18.28
N ASP A 359 11.71 11.82 -19.11
CA ASP A 359 12.82 12.44 -19.82
C ASP A 359 12.53 12.69 -21.32
N VAL A 360 11.41 12.17 -21.85
CA VAL A 360 10.98 12.38 -23.24
C VAL A 360 9.46 12.25 -23.39
N LEU A 361 8.92 12.94 -24.40
CA LEU A 361 7.59 12.66 -24.97
C LEU A 361 7.73 11.90 -26.30
N ILE A 362 7.05 10.77 -26.43
CA ILE A 362 6.97 10.02 -27.69
C ILE A 362 5.56 10.14 -28.24
N LEU A 363 5.41 10.85 -29.35
CA LEU A 363 4.17 10.95 -30.13
C LEU A 363 4.11 9.78 -31.10
N ASP A 364 3.41 8.72 -30.69
CA ASP A 364 3.40 7.44 -31.39
C ASP A 364 2.31 7.39 -32.48
N ASP A 365 2.71 6.87 -33.65
CA ASP A 365 1.87 6.63 -34.83
C ASP A 365 1.12 7.90 -35.28
N VAL A 366 1.85 9.00 -35.51
CA VAL A 366 1.26 10.22 -36.09
C VAL A 366 0.89 9.96 -37.56
N ARG A 367 -0.42 9.96 -37.83
CA ARG A 367 -0.97 9.67 -39.16
C ARG A 367 -1.22 10.89 -40.04
N ASP A 368 -1.05 12.10 -39.49
CA ASP A 368 -1.10 13.35 -40.24
C ASP A 368 -0.09 14.36 -39.68
N LEU A 369 0.86 14.81 -40.50
CA LEU A 369 1.85 15.82 -40.07
C LEU A 369 1.27 17.21 -39.87
N LYS A 370 0.05 17.48 -40.34
CA LYS A 370 -0.69 18.70 -40.03
C LYS A 370 -0.86 18.89 -38.53
N PHE A 371 -0.98 17.80 -37.77
CA PHE A 371 -1.00 17.87 -36.30
C PHE A 371 0.22 18.61 -35.74
N LEU A 372 1.42 18.34 -36.29
CA LEU A 372 2.66 18.96 -35.81
C LEU A 372 2.68 20.45 -36.12
N THR A 373 2.28 20.83 -37.33
CA THR A 373 2.27 22.24 -37.75
C THR A 373 1.25 23.06 -36.97
N ASP A 374 0.06 22.49 -36.74
CA ASP A 374 -1.01 23.16 -35.98
C ASP A 374 -0.67 23.30 -34.48
N ASN A 375 0.28 22.48 -33.98
CA ASN A 375 0.70 22.48 -32.58
C ASN A 375 2.18 22.87 -32.39
N GLN A 376 2.81 23.50 -33.38
CA GLN A 376 4.25 23.81 -33.37
C GLN A 376 4.70 24.59 -32.11
N ASP A 377 3.90 25.54 -31.65
CA ASP A 377 4.20 26.36 -30.46
C ASP A 377 4.21 25.53 -29.18
N LYS A 378 3.38 24.48 -29.12
CA LYS A 378 3.33 23.56 -28.00
C LYS A 378 4.50 22.58 -28.05
N LEU A 379 4.85 22.11 -29.24
CA LEU A 379 5.89 21.10 -29.47
C LEU A 379 7.31 21.64 -29.26
N GLN A 380 7.59 22.89 -29.64
CA GLN A 380 8.93 23.46 -29.42
C GLN A 380 9.17 23.95 -27.98
N GLY A 381 8.10 24.07 -27.19
CA GLY A 381 8.16 24.63 -25.85
C GLY A 381 8.47 26.14 -25.86
N LYS A 382 8.18 26.80 -24.75
CA LYS A 382 8.66 28.15 -24.45
C LYS A 382 9.50 28.11 -23.19
N HIS A 383 10.63 28.81 -23.16
CA HIS A 383 11.53 28.82 -22.01
C HIS A 383 10.98 29.63 -20.84
N ASP A 384 10.11 30.59 -21.12
CA ASP A 384 9.59 31.61 -20.22
C ASP A 384 8.12 31.38 -19.79
N ALA A 385 7.42 30.39 -20.35
CA ALA A 385 6.01 30.16 -20.07
C ALA A 385 5.60 28.68 -20.11
N ALA A 386 4.64 28.33 -19.26
CA ALA A 386 3.89 27.08 -19.40
C ALA A 386 2.92 27.19 -20.60
N LEU A 387 2.67 26.07 -21.27
CA LEU A 387 1.82 25.97 -22.44
C LEU A 387 0.46 25.42 -22.04
N GLU A 388 -0.61 26.10 -22.45
CA GLU A 388 -1.97 25.62 -22.28
C GLU A 388 -2.33 24.55 -23.31
N PHE A 389 -2.82 23.41 -22.83
CA PHE A 389 -3.26 22.29 -23.66
C PHE A 389 -4.77 22.15 -23.72
N ALA A 390 -5.48 22.52 -22.65
CA ALA A 390 -6.94 22.53 -22.60
C ALA A 390 -7.44 23.48 -21.50
N SER A 391 -8.62 24.05 -21.68
CA SER A 391 -9.34 24.83 -20.67
C SER A 391 -10.84 24.53 -20.71
N THR A 392 -11.52 24.65 -19.57
CA THR A 392 -12.98 24.50 -19.52
C THR A 392 -13.68 25.71 -20.13
N PRO A 393 -14.89 25.55 -20.68
CA PRO A 393 -15.73 26.68 -21.06
C PRO A 393 -15.88 27.63 -19.87
N GLY A 394 -15.42 28.88 -20.01
CA GLY A 394 -15.39 29.88 -18.92
C GLY A 394 -14.05 30.03 -18.18
N GLY A 395 -13.00 29.28 -18.55
CA GLY A 395 -11.62 29.52 -18.10
C GLY A 395 -11.32 29.20 -16.63
N GLN A 396 -12.23 28.55 -15.91
CA GLN A 396 -12.08 28.25 -14.48
C GLN A 396 -11.06 27.15 -14.21
N CYS A 397 -10.90 26.21 -15.14
CA CYS A 397 -9.90 25.16 -15.06
C CYS A 397 -9.09 25.14 -16.35
N LYS A 398 -7.77 25.31 -16.25
CA LYS A 398 -6.84 25.13 -17.37
C LYS A 398 -5.80 24.08 -17.06
N TYR A 399 -5.37 23.40 -18.10
CA TYR A 399 -4.40 22.32 -18.08
C TYR A 399 -3.15 22.78 -18.82
N GLU A 400 -2.06 22.99 -18.07
CA GLU A 400 -0.82 23.56 -18.58
C GLU A 400 0.37 22.63 -18.33
N LYS A 401 1.37 22.65 -19.23
CA LYS A 401 2.65 21.94 -19.07
C LYS A 401 3.82 22.81 -19.51
N TYR A 402 4.95 22.67 -18.81
CA TYR A 402 6.21 23.33 -19.16
C TYR A 402 7.13 22.36 -19.92
N LEU A 403 7.21 22.54 -21.24
CA LEU A 403 7.92 21.64 -22.16
C LEU A 403 9.27 22.17 -22.66
N TYR A 404 9.82 23.23 -22.06
CA TYR A 404 11.14 23.73 -22.44
C TYR A 404 12.22 22.65 -22.29
N LYS A 405 13.06 22.42 -23.30
CA LYS A 405 14.15 21.42 -23.24
C LYS A 405 13.65 20.00 -22.93
N VAL A 406 12.40 19.69 -23.26
CA VAL A 406 11.87 18.32 -23.24
C VAL A 406 12.07 17.73 -24.64
N PRO A 407 12.86 16.66 -24.79
CA PRO A 407 12.94 15.93 -26.04
C PRO A 407 11.55 15.43 -26.47
N ILE A 408 11.21 15.62 -27.74
CA ILE A 408 9.98 15.10 -28.33
C ILE A 408 10.34 14.29 -29.57
N VAL A 409 9.93 13.03 -29.56
CA VAL A 409 10.09 12.09 -30.68
C VAL A 409 8.73 11.82 -31.30
N VAL A 410 8.65 11.87 -32.62
CA VAL A 410 7.46 11.58 -33.40
C VAL A 410 7.72 10.33 -34.22
N THR A 411 6.88 9.30 -34.11
CA THR A 411 6.94 8.15 -35.01
C THR A 411 5.87 8.31 -36.10
N ALA A 412 6.27 8.11 -37.36
CA ALA A 412 5.39 8.23 -38.52
C ALA A 412 5.63 7.09 -39.51
N ASN A 413 4.61 6.76 -40.29
CA ASN A 413 4.70 5.77 -41.36
C ASN A 413 4.89 6.47 -42.71
N PHE A 414 5.38 5.75 -43.73
CA PHE A 414 5.47 6.28 -45.09
C PHE A 414 4.10 6.61 -45.72
N SER A 415 3.02 6.12 -45.12
CA SER A 415 1.64 6.42 -45.51
C SER A 415 1.00 7.58 -44.73
N THR A 416 1.76 8.26 -43.87
CA THR A 416 1.27 9.41 -43.08
C THR A 416 0.82 10.54 -44.02
N ALA A 417 -0.34 11.14 -43.74
CA ALA A 417 -0.86 12.26 -44.50
C ALA A 417 0.04 13.50 -44.33
N ASN A 418 0.07 14.36 -45.36
CA ASN A 418 0.86 15.58 -45.40
C ASN A 418 2.38 15.36 -45.18
N LEU A 419 2.91 14.19 -45.55
CA LEU A 419 4.36 13.93 -45.50
C LEU A 419 5.18 14.95 -46.30
N SER A 420 4.64 15.49 -47.38
CA SER A 420 5.29 16.55 -48.17
C SER A 420 5.57 17.83 -47.38
N TYR A 421 4.95 18.04 -46.20
CA TYR A 421 5.27 19.16 -45.31
C TYR A 421 6.71 19.11 -44.81
N LEU A 422 7.30 17.91 -44.76
CA LEU A 422 8.72 17.72 -44.52
C LEU A 422 9.58 18.50 -45.53
N ASP A 423 9.11 18.76 -46.75
CA ASP A 423 9.91 19.47 -47.77
C ASP A 423 9.36 20.87 -48.07
N SER A 424 8.05 21.07 -47.92
CA SER A 424 7.34 22.25 -48.43
C SER A 424 6.82 23.22 -47.35
N HIS A 425 6.61 22.78 -46.11
CA HIS A 425 5.98 23.63 -45.08
C HIS A 425 7.02 24.47 -44.35
N ASN A 426 6.86 25.80 -44.32
CA ASN A 426 7.86 26.76 -43.79
C ASN A 426 8.52 26.37 -42.45
N TRP A 427 7.75 25.87 -41.48
CA TRP A 427 8.26 25.45 -40.19
C TRP A 427 8.87 24.06 -40.21
N LEU A 428 8.17 23.07 -40.78
CA LEU A 428 8.58 21.67 -40.72
C LEU A 428 9.69 21.34 -41.73
N SER A 429 9.80 22.07 -42.85
CA SER A 429 10.90 21.91 -43.80
C SER A 429 12.22 22.47 -43.30
N ASN A 430 12.20 23.37 -42.31
CA ASN A 430 13.40 23.95 -41.73
C ASN A 430 14.17 22.93 -40.85
N PRO A 431 15.42 22.59 -41.18
CA PRO A 431 16.25 21.66 -40.39
C PRO A 431 16.50 22.09 -38.94
N GLY A 432 16.37 23.39 -38.63
CA GLY A 432 16.48 23.88 -37.25
C GLY A 432 15.30 23.49 -36.35
N ASN A 433 14.17 23.09 -36.92
CA ASN A 433 12.97 22.74 -36.16
C ASN A 433 12.76 21.23 -36.02
N ARG A 434 13.51 20.42 -36.77
CA ARG A 434 13.39 18.95 -36.74
C ARG A 434 14.65 18.24 -37.25
N THR A 435 14.81 17.00 -36.80
CA THR A 435 15.72 16.00 -37.34
C THR A 435 14.89 14.84 -37.86
N VAL A 436 15.11 14.41 -39.11
CA VAL A 436 14.40 13.26 -39.68
C VAL A 436 15.33 12.06 -39.71
N VAL A 437 14.83 10.92 -39.20
CA VAL A 437 15.50 9.63 -39.27
C VAL A 437 14.64 8.68 -40.10
N HIS A 438 15.21 8.16 -41.18
CA HIS A 438 14.61 7.10 -41.98
C HIS A 438 14.95 5.74 -41.35
N TYR A 439 14.07 5.25 -40.50
CA TYR A 439 14.27 4.03 -39.73
C TYR A 439 13.90 2.78 -40.55
N GLN A 440 14.91 2.00 -40.90
CA GLN A 440 14.76 0.78 -41.72
C GLN A 440 14.30 -0.45 -40.92
N GLY A 441 14.13 -0.32 -39.60
CA GLY A 441 13.81 -1.43 -38.72
C GLY A 441 15.05 -2.21 -38.30
N TRP A 442 14.85 -3.45 -37.88
CA TRP A 442 15.95 -4.30 -37.43
C TRP A 442 16.70 -4.82 -38.63
N ALA A 443 18.03 -4.84 -38.55
CA ALA A 443 18.83 -5.54 -39.54
C ALA A 443 18.40 -7.02 -39.49
N ARG A 444 17.56 -7.44 -40.45
CA ARG A 444 17.26 -8.87 -40.58
C ARG A 444 18.60 -9.57 -40.81
N PRO A 445 18.95 -10.61 -40.04
CA PRO A 445 20.08 -11.45 -40.39
C PRO A 445 19.89 -11.84 -41.86
N SER A 446 20.87 -11.53 -42.70
CA SER A 446 20.85 -11.90 -44.11
C SER A 446 20.52 -13.39 -44.19
N ALA A 447 19.51 -13.77 -44.97
CA ALA A 447 19.04 -15.15 -45.13
C ALA A 447 20.06 -16.09 -45.84
N GLN A 448 21.36 -15.77 -45.78
CA GLN A 448 22.47 -16.52 -46.38
C GLN A 448 23.25 -17.37 -45.37
N ALA A 449 22.75 -17.56 -44.14
CA ALA A 449 23.36 -18.43 -43.14
C ALA A 449 22.33 -19.34 -42.45
N ALA A 450 21.51 -20.02 -43.24
CA ALA A 450 20.71 -21.18 -42.80
C ALA A 450 21.00 -22.36 -43.73
#